data_AF-A0A504X6K3-F1
#
_entry.id   AF-A0A504X6K3-F1
#
_cell.length_a   1.000
_cell.length_b   1.000
_cell.length_c   1.000
_cell.angle_alpha   90.00
_cell.angle_beta   90.00
_cell.angle_gamma   90.00
#
_symmetry.space_group_name_H-M   'P 1'
#
loop_
_entity.id
_entity.type
_entity.pdbx_description
1 polymer ?
#
loop_
_entity_poly.entity_id
_entity_poly.type
_entity_poly.pdbx_seq_one_letter_code
_entity_poly.pdbx_strand_id
1 'polypeptide(L)'
;MSKKTMELNPRHPIIKELRRRVEADENDKAVKDLVFLLFDTSLLTSGFQLEDPTGYAERINRMIKLGLSLDEEEEAAEATVAETAPAEVTAGTSSMEQVD
;
A
#
# COMPACT_ATOMS: atom_id res chain seq x y z
N MET A 1 -8.32 -22.52 -9.71
CA MET A 1 -8.05 -21.19 -10.32
C MET A 1 -7.03 -21.36 -11.43
N SER A 2 -7.35 -20.93 -12.65
CA SER A 2 -6.37 -20.91 -13.75
C SER A 2 -5.34 -19.81 -13.50
N LYS A 3 -4.07 -20.10 -13.75
CA LYS A 3 -3.01 -19.08 -13.71
C LYS A 3 -3.23 -18.08 -14.84
N LYS A 4 -3.10 -16.79 -14.54
CA LYS A 4 -3.22 -15.71 -15.51
C LYS A 4 -1.85 -15.42 -16.14
N THR A 5 -1.83 -14.98 -17.39
CA THR A 5 -0.61 -14.58 -18.09
C THR A 5 -0.46 -13.06 -18.01
N MET A 6 0.68 -12.56 -17.53
CA MET A 6 1.03 -11.14 -17.56
C MET A 6 1.90 -10.88 -18.79
N GLU A 7 1.41 -10.07 -19.73
CA GLU A 7 2.20 -9.65 -20.89
C GLU A 7 2.97 -8.36 -20.60
N LEU A 8 4.23 -8.29 -21.04
CA LEU A 8 5.09 -7.12 -20.86
C LEU A 8 5.44 -6.49 -22.20
N ASN A 9 5.47 -5.16 -22.25
CA ASN A 9 5.94 -4.41 -23.42
C ASN A 9 7.47 -4.19 -23.33
N PRO A 10 8.31 -4.89 -24.12
CA PRO A 10 9.77 -4.78 -24.04
C PRO A 10 10.31 -3.42 -24.51
N ARG A 11 9.50 -2.62 -25.22
CA ARG A 11 9.88 -1.30 -25.69
C ARG A 11 9.68 -0.21 -24.63
N HIS A 12 8.90 -0.49 -23.59
CA HIS A 12 8.56 0.48 -22.56
C HIS A 12 9.78 0.80 -21.68
N PRO A 13 10.08 2.09 -21.39
CA PRO A 13 11.26 2.48 -20.63
C PRO A 13 11.31 1.85 -19.23
N ILE A 14 10.16 1.74 -18.54
CA ILE A 14 10.08 1.09 -17.21
C ILE A 14 10.54 -0.37 -17.27
N ILE A 15 10.11 -1.14 -18.28
CA ILE A 15 10.49 -2.56 -18.41
C ILE A 15 11.99 -2.71 -18.68
N LYS A 16 12.56 -1.82 -19.52
CA LYS A 16 14.00 -1.81 -19.80
C LYS A 16 14.82 -1.50 -18.54
N GLU A 17 14.38 -0.53 -17.75
CA GLU A 17 15.08 -0.16 -16.52
C GLU A 17 14.93 -1.23 -15.43
N LEU A 18 13.74 -1.83 -15.27
CA LEU A 18 13.53 -2.96 -14.36
C LEU A 18 14.45 -4.13 -14.72
N ARG A 19 14.58 -4.47 -16.01
CA ARG A 19 15.52 -5.50 -16.45
C ARG A 19 16.95 -5.18 -16.04
N ARG A 20 17.42 -3.95 -16.31
CA ARG A 20 18.78 -3.51 -15.97
C ARG A 20 19.04 -3.59 -14.46
N ARG A 21 18.06 -3.25 -13.63
CA ARG A 21 18.21 -3.31 -12.16
C ARG A 21 18.23 -4.74 -11.64
N VAL A 22 17.36 -5.61 -12.14
CA VAL A 22 17.36 -7.04 -11.79
C VAL A 22 18.67 -7.72 -12.21
N GLU A 23 19.23 -7.36 -13.38
CA GLU A 23 20.53 -7.85 -13.84
C GLU A 23 21.70 -7.38 -12.95
N ALA A 24 21.55 -6.23 -12.28
CA ALA A 24 22.56 -5.69 -11.37
C ALA A 24 22.48 -6.30 -9.96
N ASP A 25 21.26 -6.45 -9.43
CA ASP A 25 20.98 -7.10 -8.15
C ASP A 25 19.57 -7.72 -8.16
N GLU A 26 19.50 -9.05 -8.18
CA GLU A 26 18.24 -9.79 -8.12
C GLU A 26 17.57 -9.71 -6.74
N ASN A 27 18.32 -9.30 -5.71
CA ASN A 27 17.86 -9.24 -4.33
C ASN A 27 17.45 -7.84 -3.86
N ASP A 28 17.53 -6.84 -4.73
CA ASP A 28 17.07 -5.48 -4.45
C ASP A 28 15.57 -5.48 -4.05
N LYS A 29 15.32 -5.18 -2.77
CA LYS A 29 13.96 -5.14 -2.19
C LYS A 29 13.09 -4.10 -2.88
N ALA A 30 13.64 -2.94 -3.24
CA ALA A 30 12.88 -1.88 -3.91
C ALA A 30 12.46 -2.33 -5.32
N VAL A 31 13.36 -3.02 -6.05
CA VAL A 31 13.03 -3.57 -7.38
C VAL A 31 11.96 -4.65 -7.27
N LYS A 32 12.03 -5.54 -6.27
CA LYS A 32 10.97 -6.54 -6.03
C LYS A 32 9.63 -5.87 -5.74
N ASP A 33 9.59 -4.88 -4.86
CA ASP A 33 8.38 -4.11 -4.55
C ASP A 33 7.80 -3.42 -5.80
N LEU A 34 8.65 -2.82 -6.65
CA LEU A 34 8.25 -2.23 -7.94
C LEU A 34 7.61 -3.25 -8.89
N VAL A 35 8.17 -4.46 -8.99
CA VAL A 35 7.64 -5.52 -9.86
C VAL A 35 6.27 -6.00 -9.36
N PHE A 36 6.11 -6.22 -8.05
CA PHE A 36 4.81 -6.59 -7.49
C PHE A 36 3.78 -5.47 -7.65
N LEU A 37 4.17 -4.21 -7.46
CA LEU A 37 3.28 -3.07 -7.67
C LEU A 37 2.81 -2.99 -9.13
N LEU A 38 3.71 -3.22 -10.09
CA LEU A 38 3.38 -3.29 -11.52
C LEU A 38 2.39 -4.43 -11.81
N PHE A 39 2.59 -5.60 -11.20
CA PHE A 39 1.69 -6.75 -11.33
C PHE A 39 0.29 -6.45 -10.79
N ASP A 40 0.19 -5.96 -9.55
CA ASP A 40 -1.10 -5.64 -8.91
C ASP A 40 -1.85 -4.54 -9.67
N THR A 41 -1.13 -3.52 -10.13
CA THR A 41 -1.71 -2.46 -10.97
C THR A 41 -2.25 -3.03 -12.27
N SER A 42 -1.52 -3.94 -12.91
CA SER A 42 -1.95 -4.61 -14.14
C SER A 42 -3.18 -5.50 -13.91
N LEU A 43 -3.27 -6.13 -12.72
CA LEU A 43 -4.41 -6.94 -12.31
C LEU A 43 -5.67 -6.07 -12.20
N LEU A 44 -5.57 -4.93 -11.50
CA LEU A 44 -6.65 -3.95 -11.36
C LEU A 44 -7.12 -3.39 -12.70
N THR A 45 -6.19 -2.91 -13.54
CA THR A 45 -6.55 -2.29 -14.83
C THR A 45 -7.13 -3.29 -15.83
N SER A 46 -6.83 -4.58 -15.65
CA SER A 46 -7.40 -5.67 -16.46
C SER A 46 -8.75 -6.17 -15.93
N GLY A 47 -9.29 -5.56 -14.87
CA GLY A 47 -10.60 -5.90 -14.30
C GLY A 47 -10.59 -7.09 -13.34
N PHE A 48 -9.43 -7.52 -12.86
CA PHE A 48 -9.32 -8.57 -11.85
C PHE A 48 -9.31 -7.98 -10.43
N GLN A 49 -9.68 -8.82 -9.47
CA GLN A 49 -9.59 -8.50 -8.04
C GLN A 49 -8.17 -8.77 -7.52
N LEU A 50 -7.71 -7.93 -6.59
CA LEU A 50 -6.49 -8.19 -5.83
C LEU A 50 -6.72 -9.36 -4.87
N GLU A 51 -5.76 -10.28 -4.81
CA GLU A 51 -5.77 -11.38 -3.84
C GLU A 51 -5.38 -10.91 -2.44
N ASP A 52 -4.49 -9.91 -2.35
CA ASP A 52 -4.02 -9.29 -1.11
C ASP A 52 -4.01 -7.75 -1.23
N PRO A 53 -5.15 -7.09 -0.94
CA PRO A 53 -5.26 -5.63 -0.94
C PRO A 53 -4.36 -4.95 0.10
N THR A 54 -4.14 -5.60 1.25
CA THR A 54 -3.31 -5.07 2.33
C THR A 54 -1.85 -5.00 1.91
N GLY A 55 -1.30 -6.09 1.36
CA GLY A 55 0.07 -6.10 0.85
C GLY A 55 0.29 -5.13 -0.32
N TYR A 56 -0.72 -4.89 -1.16
CA TYR A 56 -0.67 -3.86 -2.19
C TYR A 56 -0.57 -2.45 -1.58
N ALA A 57 -1.40 -2.13 -0.58
CA ALA A 57 -1.36 -0.84 0.13
C ALA A 57 -0.02 -0.63 0.87
N GLU A 58 0.49 -1.66 1.54
CA GLU A 58 1.80 -1.62 2.19
C GLU A 58 2.92 -1.34 1.19
N ARG A 59 2.89 -1.98 0.00
CA ARG A 59 3.85 -1.70 -1.09
C ARG A 59 3.78 -0.25 -1.56
N ILE A 60 2.58 0.30 -1.74
CA ILE A 60 2.41 1.72 -2.11
C ILE A 60 3.04 2.61 -1.04
N ASN A 61 2.74 2.37 0.24
CA ASN A 61 3.27 3.18 1.34
C ASN A 61 4.80 3.11 1.40
N ARG A 62 5.40 1.93 1.22
CA ARG A 62 6.86 1.78 1.14
C ARG A 62 7.45 2.57 -0.03
N MET A 63 6.81 2.55 -1.19
CA MET A 63 7.26 3.33 -2.35
C MET A 63 7.14 4.83 -2.14
N ILE A 64 6.08 5.29 -1.44
CA ILE A 64 5.93 6.70 -1.07
C ILE A 64 7.03 7.12 -0.10
N LYS A 65 7.30 6.33 0.95
CA LYS A 65 8.39 6.60 1.90
C LYS A 65 9.74 6.68 1.19
N LEU A 66 10.05 5.73 0.32
CA LEU A 66 11.26 5.76 -0.51
C LEU A 66 11.33 7.03 -1.39
N GLY A 67 10.22 7.40 -2.03
CA GLY A 67 10.15 8.60 -2.87
C GLY A 67 10.32 9.90 -2.09
N LEU A 68 9.93 9.91 -0.81
CA LEU A 68 10.10 11.03 0.12
C LEU A 68 11.42 10.96 0.91
N SER A 69 12.24 9.91 0.70
CA SER A 69 13.46 9.65 1.47
C SER A 69 13.21 9.58 2.99
N LEU A 70 12.08 9.00 3.39
CA LEU A 70 11.76 8.72 4.79
C LEU A 70 12.31 7.35 5.16
N ASP A 71 13.12 7.29 6.21
CA ASP A 71 13.71 6.06 6.70
C ASP A 71 12.65 5.19 7.42
N GLU A 72 12.76 3.86 7.31
CA GLU A 72 11.83 2.90 7.94
C GLU A 72 11.83 2.97 9.49
N GLU A 73 12.73 3.77 10.11
CA GLU A 73 12.90 3.89 11.56
C GLU A 73 11.93 4.88 12.24
N GLU A 74 11.31 5.81 11.50
CA GLU A 74 10.50 6.89 12.09
C GLU A 74 9.14 6.42 12.64
N GLU A 75 8.62 5.28 12.16
CA GLU A 75 7.28 4.77 12.50
C GLU A 75 7.20 4.05 13.86
N ALA A 76 8.32 3.66 14.47
CA ALA A 76 8.29 3.01 15.78
C ALA A 76 7.86 3.96 16.91
N ALA A 77 7.87 5.28 16.67
CA ALA A 77 7.53 6.29 17.67
C ALA A 77 6.02 6.58 17.78
N GLU A 78 5.25 6.46 16.70
CA GLU A 78 3.85 6.94 16.67
C GLU A 78 2.81 5.91 17.14
N ALA A 79 3.15 4.61 17.15
CA ALA A 79 2.23 3.57 17.61
C ALA A 79 1.93 3.60 19.13
N THR A 80 2.62 4.46 19.91
CA THR A 80 2.46 4.56 21.37
C THR A 80 1.38 5.55 21.82
N VAL A 81 0.85 6.39 20.93
CA VAL A 81 -0.07 7.49 21.33
C VAL A 81 -1.56 7.08 21.24
N ALA A 82 -1.89 5.98 20.55
CA ALA A 82 -3.29 5.58 20.33
C ALA A 82 -3.92 4.73 21.45
N GLU A 83 -3.17 4.29 22.47
CA GLU A 83 -3.66 3.40 23.54
C GLU A 83 -3.97 4.12 24.87
N THR A 84 -4.20 5.45 24.88
CA THR A 84 -4.65 6.14 26.10
C THR A 84 -5.71 7.21 25.83
N ALA A 85 -6.87 6.80 25.32
CA ALA A 85 -8.10 7.58 25.45
C ALA A 85 -9.10 6.79 26.31
N PRO A 86 -9.27 7.11 27.61
CA PRO A 86 -10.36 6.56 28.38
C PRO A 86 -11.68 7.15 27.85
N ALA A 87 -12.62 6.28 27.52
CA ALA A 87 -13.98 6.66 27.16
C ALA A 87 -14.69 7.25 28.40
N GLU A 88 -14.73 8.58 28.52
CA GLU A 88 -15.65 9.26 29.43
C GLU A 88 -17.08 9.17 28.88
N VAL A 89 -17.87 8.25 29.44
CA VAL A 89 -19.32 8.30 29.34
C VAL A 89 -19.81 9.39 30.29
N THR A 90 -20.05 10.59 29.78
CA THR A 90 -20.85 11.59 30.51
C THR A 90 -22.26 11.64 29.94
N ALA A 91 -23.20 11.22 30.78
CA ALA A 91 -24.63 11.36 30.58
C ALA A 91 -25.01 12.85 30.45
N GLY A 92 -25.91 13.17 29.51
CA GLY A 92 -26.36 14.55 29.34
C GLY A 92 -27.56 14.70 28.41
N THR A 93 -28.76 14.65 29.02
CA THR A 93 -30.01 15.33 28.63
C THR A 93 -30.67 14.97 27.29
N SER A 94 -31.59 14.00 27.35
CA SER A 94 -32.68 13.87 26.38
C SER A 94 -33.62 15.07 26.52
N SER A 95 -33.46 16.05 25.62
CA SER A 95 -34.43 17.11 25.38
C SER A 95 -35.60 16.52 24.59
N MET A 96 -36.71 16.25 25.28
CA MET A 96 -38.00 15.99 24.64
C MET A 96 -38.93 17.14 25.00
N GLU A 97 -38.98 18.15 24.13
CA GLU A 97 -40.06 19.13 24.12
C GLU A 97 -40.45 19.44 22.67
N GLN A 98 -41.76 19.51 22.46
CA GLN A 98 -42.51 20.02 21.30
C GLN A 98 -42.86 19.03 20.18
N VAL A 99 -44.09 18.52 20.28
CA VAL A 99 -45.04 18.52 19.17
C VAL A 99 -46.42 18.77 19.77
N ASP A 100 -46.96 19.97 19.50
CA ASP A 100 -48.38 20.33 19.64
C ASP A 100 -49.27 19.45 18.76
#